data_AF-Q93MU4-F1
#
_entry.id   AF-Q93MU4-F1
#
_cell.length_a   1.000
_cell.length_b   1.000
_cell.length_c   1.000
_cell.angle_alpha   90.00
_cell.angle_beta   90.00
_cell.angle_gamma   90.00
#
_symmetry.space_group_name_H-M   'P 1'
#
loop_
_entity.id
_entity.type
_entity.pdbx_description
1 polymer ?
#
loop_
_entity_poly.entity_id
_entity_poly.type
_entity_poly.pdbx_seq_one_letter_code
_entity_poly.pdbx_strand_id
1 'polypeptide(L)'
;LKPEKKVAEAEKKVEEAKKKAEDQKEEDRRNYPTNTYKTLELEIAESDVEVKKAELELVKEEAKEPRNEEKVKQAKAEVESKQAEATRLEKIKTDRKKAEEEAKRKA
;
A
#
# COMPACT_ATOMS: atom_id res chain seq x y z
N LEU A 1 22.52 12.74 3.87
CA LEU A 1 21.33 13.42 3.29
C LEU A 1 20.62 14.18 4.41
N LYS A 2 20.30 15.47 4.22
CA LYS A 2 19.47 16.21 5.18
C LYS A 2 18.14 15.46 5.36
N PRO A 3 17.61 15.32 6.59
CA PRO A 3 16.37 14.59 6.85
C PRO A 3 15.20 15.11 6.00
N GLU A 4 15.14 16.41 5.74
CA GLU A 4 14.17 17.06 4.87
C GLU A 4 14.14 16.50 3.45
N LYS A 5 15.31 16.16 2.87
CA LYS A 5 15.36 15.57 1.52
C LYS A 5 14.77 14.16 1.50
N LYS A 6 14.96 13.38 2.57
CA LYS A 6 14.39 12.03 2.68
C LYS A 6 12.87 12.08 2.86
N VAL A 7 12.39 13.02 3.69
CA VAL A 7 10.96 13.26 3.88
C VAL A 7 10.30 13.66 2.57
N ALA A 8 10.89 14.60 1.82
CA ALA A 8 10.35 15.04 0.54
C ALA A 8 10.32 13.90 -0.52
N GLU A 9 11.35 13.05 -0.55
CA GLU A 9 11.35 11.87 -1.43
C GLU A 9 10.23 10.89 -1.07
N ALA A 10 10.04 10.62 0.22
CA ALA A 10 8.97 9.75 0.71
C ALA A 10 7.58 10.34 0.46
N GLU A 11 7.39 11.66 0.61
CA GLU A 11 6.14 12.36 0.27
C GLU A 11 5.79 12.21 -1.21
N LYS A 12 6.78 12.37 -2.10
CA LYS A 12 6.58 12.13 -3.54
C LYS A 12 6.13 10.70 -3.84
N LYS A 13 6.71 9.70 -3.16
CA LYS A 13 6.32 8.28 -3.32
C LYS A 13 4.89 8.03 -2.84
N VAL A 14 4.47 8.65 -1.74
CA VAL A 14 3.09 8.58 -1.24
C VAL A 14 2.11 9.16 -2.27
N GLU A 15 2.41 10.33 -2.83
CA GLU A 15 1.56 10.97 -3.85
C GLU A 15 1.44 10.11 -5.11
N GLU A 16 2.55 9.51 -5.57
CA GLU A 16 2.53 8.59 -6.72
C GLU A 16 1.66 7.35 -6.45
N ALA A 17 1.79 6.75 -5.25
CA ALA A 17 0.96 5.60 -4.86
C ALA A 17 -0.52 5.98 -4.78
N LYS A 18 -0.86 7.15 -4.20
CA LYS A 18 -2.24 7.63 -4.14
C LYS A 18 -2.84 7.78 -5.52
N LYS A 19 -2.09 8.37 -6.45
CA LYS A 19 -2.55 8.53 -7.83
C LYS A 19 -2.86 7.18 -8.47
N LYS A 20 -1.98 6.18 -8.30
CA LYS A 20 -2.23 4.81 -8.81
C LYS A 20 -3.48 4.18 -8.19
N ALA A 21 -3.71 4.37 -6.89
CA ALA A 21 -4.92 3.88 -6.23
C ALA A 21 -6.19 4.60 -6.73
N GLU A 22 -6.13 5.90 -7.01
CA GLU A 22 -7.25 6.63 -7.60
C GLU A 22 -7.51 6.22 -9.05
N ASP A 23 -6.47 6.02 -9.85
CA ASP A 23 -6.58 5.52 -11.22
C ASP A 23 -7.25 4.13 -11.22
N GLN A 24 -6.82 3.23 -10.32
CA GLN A 24 -7.45 1.92 -10.14
C GLN A 24 -8.90 2.02 -9.68
N LYS A 25 -9.21 2.95 -8.76
CA LYS A 25 -10.58 3.18 -8.29
C LYS A 25 -11.49 3.67 -9.40
N GLU A 26 -10.99 4.53 -10.28
CA GLU A 26 -11.73 4.99 -11.44
C GLU A 26 -11.94 3.85 -12.46
N GLU A 27 -10.92 3.04 -12.71
CA GLU A 27 -11.02 1.86 -13.56
C GLU A 27 -12.07 0.86 -13.04
N ASP A 28 -12.02 0.54 -11.74
CA ASP A 28 -13.00 -0.31 -11.08
C ASP A 28 -14.42 0.23 -11.22
N ARG A 29 -14.60 1.54 -11.01
CA ARG A 29 -15.92 2.19 -11.14
C ARG A 29 -16.45 2.11 -12.58
N ARG A 30 -15.57 2.18 -13.58
CA ARG A 30 -15.95 2.10 -15.00
C ARG A 30 -16.26 0.66 -15.42
N ASN A 31 -15.46 -0.30 -14.99
CA ASN A 31 -15.59 -1.72 -15.35
C ASN A 31 -16.70 -2.44 -14.56
N TYR A 32 -16.95 -1.99 -13.32
CA TYR A 32 -17.89 -2.62 -12.39
C TYR A 32 -18.83 -1.59 -11.76
N PRO A 33 -19.68 -0.90 -12.55
CA PRO A 33 -20.47 0.24 -12.09
C PRO A 33 -21.54 -0.10 -11.04
N THR A 34 -21.94 -1.38 -10.93
CA THR A 34 -22.92 -1.87 -9.97
C THR A 34 -22.30 -2.64 -8.80
N ASN A 35 -20.98 -2.77 -8.75
CA ASN A 35 -20.30 -3.50 -7.69
C ASN A 35 -20.32 -2.70 -6.38
N THR A 36 -20.77 -3.34 -5.31
CA THR A 36 -20.83 -2.78 -3.96
C THR A 36 -19.56 -3.03 -3.15
N TYR A 37 -18.70 -3.95 -3.60
CA TYR A 37 -17.46 -4.32 -2.93
C TYR A 37 -16.24 -3.79 -3.68
N LYS A 38 -15.16 -3.51 -2.95
CA LYS A 38 -13.87 -3.15 -3.56
C LYS A 38 -13.29 -4.34 -4.31
N THR A 39 -12.61 -4.09 -5.43
CA THR A 39 -11.81 -5.15 -6.04
C THR A 39 -10.55 -5.39 -5.22
N LEU A 40 -10.03 -6.61 -5.30
CA LEU A 40 -8.75 -6.95 -4.70
C LEU A 40 -7.61 -6.08 -5.25
N GLU A 41 -7.71 -5.60 -6.49
CA GLU A 41 -6.68 -4.75 -7.09
C GLU A 41 -6.68 -3.35 -6.49
N LEU A 42 -7.87 -2.77 -6.27
CA LEU A 42 -8.00 -1.52 -5.53
C LEU A 42 -7.54 -1.66 -4.08
N GLU A 43 -7.88 -2.76 -3.41
CA GLU A 43 -7.45 -3.01 -2.03
C GLU A 43 -5.92 -3.13 -1.91
N ILE A 44 -5.26 -3.80 -2.88
CA ILE A 44 -3.79 -3.85 -2.97
C ILE A 44 -3.21 -2.44 -3.19
N ALA A 45 -3.80 -1.65 -4.09
CA ALA A 45 -3.31 -0.30 -4.37
C ALA A 45 -3.48 0.64 -3.17
N GLU A 46 -4.61 0.57 -2.46
CA GLU A 46 -4.84 1.30 -1.20
C GLU A 46 -3.86 0.86 -0.11
N SER A 47 -3.58 -0.45 0.02
CA SER A 47 -2.62 -0.97 0.98
C SER A 47 -1.19 -0.47 0.72
N ASP A 48 -0.75 -0.38 -0.54
CA ASP A 48 0.55 0.22 -0.89
C ASP A 48 0.62 1.70 -0.46
N VAL A 49 -0.45 2.47 -0.63
CA VAL A 49 -0.53 3.85 -0.13
C VAL A 49 -0.34 3.89 1.38
N GLU A 50 -0.95 2.97 2.12
CA GLU A 50 -0.84 2.91 3.58
C GLU A 50 0.57 2.54 4.05
N VAL A 51 1.23 1.60 3.36
CA VAL A 51 2.64 1.27 3.60
C VAL A 51 3.51 2.51 3.38
N LYS A 52 3.35 3.20 2.24
CA LYS A 52 4.15 4.40 1.93
C LYS A 52 3.92 5.52 2.93
N LYS A 53 2.68 5.70 3.41
CA LYS A 53 2.36 6.69 4.45
C LYS A 53 3.02 6.35 5.79
N ALA A 54 3.01 5.08 6.18
CA ALA A 54 3.66 4.63 7.41
C ALA A 54 5.20 4.77 7.31
N GLU A 55 5.79 4.42 6.16
CA GLU A 55 7.22 4.65 5.89
C GLU A 55 7.57 6.14 5.98
N LEU A 56 6.71 7.03 5.45
CA LEU A 56 6.89 8.47 5.56
C LEU A 56 6.81 8.96 7.01
N GLU A 57 5.86 8.47 7.79
CA GLU A 57 5.72 8.84 9.20
C GLU A 57 6.94 8.40 10.00
N LEU A 58 7.43 7.18 9.77
CA LEU A 58 8.68 6.69 10.33
C LEU A 58 9.84 7.63 10.00
N VAL A 59 10.03 7.98 8.72
CA VAL A 59 11.09 8.90 8.30
C VAL A 59 10.96 10.28 8.96
N LYS A 60 9.73 10.79 9.14
CA LYS A 60 9.46 12.05 9.86
C LYS A 60 9.81 11.93 11.34
N GLU A 61 9.45 10.84 12.00
CA GLU A 61 9.73 10.61 13.43
C GLU A 61 11.23 10.39 13.69
N GLU A 62 11.93 9.69 12.80
CA GLU A 62 13.39 9.54 12.85
C GLU A 62 14.14 10.87 12.62
N ALA A 63 13.51 11.80 11.91
CA ALA A 63 14.06 13.12 11.61
C ALA A 63 13.81 14.17 12.71
N LYS A 64 12.95 13.91 13.70
CA LYS A 64 12.69 14.85 14.79
C LYS A 64 13.85 14.91 15.78
N GLU A 65 14.10 16.10 16.31
CA GLU A 65 15.07 16.33 17.38
C GLU A 65 14.40 17.15 18.50
N PRO A 66 14.27 16.62 19.73
CA PRO A 66 14.79 15.32 20.20
C PRO A 66 14.01 14.12 19.64
N ARG A 67 14.74 13.04 19.34
CA ARG A 67 14.17 11.79 18.81
C ARG A 67 13.50 10.99 19.94
N ASN A 68 12.27 10.54 19.71
CA ASN A 68 11.57 9.64 20.63
C ASN A 68 11.68 8.19 20.14
N GLU A 69 12.53 7.39 20.78
CA GLU A 69 12.79 6.01 20.37
C GLU A 69 11.57 5.09 20.48
N GLU A 70 10.68 5.31 21.46
CA GLU A 70 9.47 4.50 21.63
C GLU A 70 8.53 4.69 20.44
N LYS A 71 8.30 5.95 20.04
CA LYS A 71 7.48 6.28 18.86
C LYS A 71 8.06 5.75 17.57
N VAL A 72 9.38 5.83 17.41
CA VAL A 72 10.08 5.25 16.24
C VAL A 72 9.88 3.72 16.18
N LYS A 73 9.98 3.02 17.32
CA LYS A 73 9.73 1.57 17.38
C LYS A 73 8.28 1.23 17.04
N GLN A 74 7.32 2.02 17.54
CA GLN A 74 5.91 1.86 17.21
C GLN A 74 5.64 2.07 15.72
N ALA A 75 6.15 3.16 15.13
CA ALA A 75 5.99 3.44 13.71
C ALA A 75 6.62 2.35 12.83
N LYS A 76 7.77 1.80 13.25
CA LYS A 76 8.42 0.67 12.56
C LYS A 76 7.57 -0.60 12.62
N ALA A 77 6.95 -0.91 13.75
CA ALA A 77 6.04 -2.05 13.87
C ALA A 77 4.79 -1.87 13.00
N GLU A 78 4.26 -0.64 12.90
CA GLU A 78 3.14 -0.35 12.02
C GLU A 78 3.48 -0.56 10.54
N VAL A 79 4.66 -0.11 10.11
CA VAL A 79 5.17 -0.36 8.75
C VAL A 79 5.24 -1.86 8.47
N GLU A 80 5.81 -2.65 9.39
CA GLU A 80 5.93 -4.10 9.24
C GLU A 80 4.55 -4.78 9.13
N SER A 81 3.59 -4.38 9.97
CA SER A 81 2.22 -4.90 9.91
C SER A 81 1.54 -4.60 8.58
N LYS A 82 1.65 -3.37 8.07
CA LYS A 82 1.06 -2.97 6.78
C LYS A 82 1.72 -3.69 5.61
N GLN A 83 3.05 -3.87 5.65
CA GLN A 83 3.77 -4.65 4.64
C GLN A 83 3.34 -6.12 4.65
N ALA A 84 3.10 -6.71 5.82
CA ALA A 84 2.61 -8.07 5.93
C ALA A 84 1.20 -8.22 5.34
N GLU A 85 0.32 -7.24 5.55
CA GLU A 85 -1.01 -7.21 4.95
C GLU A 85 -0.96 -7.08 3.42
N ALA A 86 -0.17 -6.15 2.89
CA ALA A 86 0.04 -5.99 1.45
C ALA A 86 0.56 -7.29 0.81
N THR A 87 1.53 -7.95 1.46
CA THR A 87 2.05 -9.25 1.01
C THR A 87 0.98 -10.34 1.01
N ARG A 88 0.09 -10.34 2.01
CA ARG A 88 -1.04 -11.28 2.08
C ARG A 88 -2.01 -11.06 0.93
N LEU A 89 -2.34 -9.81 0.61
CA LEU A 89 -3.22 -9.47 -0.52
C LEU A 89 -2.61 -9.90 -1.87
N GLU A 90 -1.30 -9.72 -2.06
CA GLU A 90 -0.59 -10.18 -3.27
C GLU A 90 -0.65 -11.71 -3.44
N LYS A 91 -0.51 -12.46 -2.34
CA LYS A 91 -0.67 -13.93 -2.35
C LYS A 91 -2.08 -14.32 -2.77
N ILE A 92 -3.10 -13.68 -2.20
CA ILE A 92 -4.51 -13.90 -2.57
C ILE A 92 -4.72 -13.63 -4.07
N LYS A 93 -4.15 -12.55 -4.61
CA LYS A 93 -4.23 -12.24 -6.05
C LYS A 93 -3.62 -13.36 -6.90
N THR A 94 -2.45 -13.83 -6.50
CA THR A 94 -1.73 -14.90 -7.19
C THR A 94 -2.49 -16.22 -7.16
N ASP A 95 -3.01 -16.60 -5.99
CA ASP A 95 -3.77 -17.85 -5.82
C ASP A 95 -5.08 -17.80 -6.61
N ARG A 96 -5.79 -16.68 -6.59
CA ARG A 96 -7.01 -16.48 -7.41
C ARG A 96 -6.73 -16.63 -8.90
N LYS A 97 -5.62 -16.07 -9.39
CA LYS A 97 -5.22 -16.18 -10.81
C LYS A 97 -4.91 -17.63 -11.20
N LYS A 98 -4.21 -18.38 -10.33
CA LYS A 98 -3.95 -19.82 -10.55
C LYS A 98 -5.25 -20.63 -10.60
N ALA A 99 -6.17 -20.37 -9.67
CA ALA A 99 -7.46 -21.06 -9.63
C ALA A 99 -8.31 -20.79 -10.88
N GLU A 100 -8.34 -19.55 -11.37
CA GLU A 100 -9.04 -19.19 -12.60
C GLU A 100 -8.43 -19.88 -13.84
N GLU A 101 -7.11 -19.94 -13.93
CA GLU A 101 -6.42 -20.61 -15.05
C GLU A 101 -6.68 -22.12 -15.05
N GLU A 102 -6.65 -22.78 -13.89
CA GLU A 102 -6.95 -24.21 -13.79
C GLU A 102 -8.40 -24.52 -14.18
N ALA A 103 -9.35 -23.66 -13.76
CA ALA A 103 -10.76 -23.79 -14.14
C ALA A 103 -10.95 -23.67 -15.67
N LYS A 104 -10.27 -22.73 -16.32
CA LYS A 104 -10.30 -22.56 -17.78
C LYS A 104 -9.69 -23.74 -18.55
N ARG A 105 -8.68 -24.42 -18.01
CA ARG A 105 -8.08 -25.61 -18.63
C ARG A 105 -8.96 -26.86 -18.56
N LYS A 106 -9.83 -26.93 -17.54
CA LYS A 106 -10.74 -28.07 -17.32
C LYS A 106 -12.08 -27.94 -18.07
N ALA A 107 -12.40 -26.74 -18.56
CA ALA A 107 -13.60 -26.45 -19.35
C ALA A 107 -13.34 -26.66 -20.85
#